data_AF-A0A2Z5YTK4-F1
#
_entry.id   AF-A0A2Z5YTK4-F1
#
_cell.length_a   1.000
_cell.length_b   1.000
_cell.length_c   1.000
_cell.angle_alpha   90.00
_cell.angle_beta   90.00
_cell.angle_gamma   90.00
#
_symmetry.space_group_name_H-M   'P 1'
#
loop_
_entity.id
_entity.type
_entity.pdbx_description
1 polymer ?
#
loop_
_entity_poly.entity_id
_entity_poly.type
_entity_poly.pdbx_seq_one_letter_code
_entity_poly.pdbx_strand_id
1 'polypeptide(L)'
;MNANPPRNEHPANIAPPVAAIGAQWAALCEAANVVAALAGAEAVSGCDQSDRFAALHRRGEAWRRVRAERGIADIGAMMEPGIAALLAISARGVDPAPAAGALWDEFLAARAALLALLPPERRSAEHGSD
;
A
#
# COMPACT_ATOMS: atom_id res chain seq x y z
N MET A 1 -20.71 50.75 17.65
CA MET A 1 -20.25 50.59 16.26
C MET A 1 -18.89 49.91 16.34
N ASN A 2 -18.86 48.57 16.44
CA ASN A 2 -17.63 47.79 16.53
C ASN A 2 -17.56 46.89 15.31
N ALA A 3 -16.58 47.14 14.45
CA ALA A 3 -16.30 46.32 13.27
C ALA A 3 -15.66 45.00 13.70
N ASN A 4 -16.29 43.89 13.34
CA ASN A 4 -15.69 42.55 13.38
C ASN A 4 -14.99 42.31 12.03
N PRO A 5 -13.68 42.00 11.96
CA PRO A 5 -13.04 41.71 10.69
C PRO A 5 -13.50 40.35 10.13
N PRO A 6 -13.52 40.17 8.79
CA PRO A 6 -13.88 38.89 8.19
C PRO A 6 -12.82 37.85 8.54
N ARG A 7 -13.28 36.74 9.13
CA ARG A 7 -12.47 35.56 9.38
C ARG A 7 -12.26 34.89 8.02
N ASN A 8 -11.03 34.93 7.51
CA ASN A 8 -10.66 34.25 6.27
C ASN A 8 -10.72 32.74 6.49
N GLU A 9 -11.87 32.14 6.19
CA GLU A 9 -12.05 30.68 6.15
C GLU A 9 -11.21 30.13 5.01
N HIS A 10 -10.00 29.67 5.33
CA HIS A 10 -9.28 28.76 4.45
C HIS A 10 -10.16 27.52 4.27
N PRO A 11 -10.49 27.10 3.03
CA PRO A 11 -11.23 25.88 2.83
C PRO A 11 -10.41 24.77 3.49
N ALA A 12 -11.05 24.09 4.44
CA ALA A 12 -10.57 22.83 4.97
C ALA A 12 -10.18 21.99 3.75
N ASN A 13 -8.88 21.73 3.61
CA ASN A 13 -8.38 20.69 2.76
C ASN A 13 -9.03 19.40 3.28
N ILE A 14 -10.19 19.04 2.72
CA ILE A 14 -10.83 17.76 2.95
C ILE A 14 -9.92 16.78 2.23
N ALA A 15 -8.81 16.42 2.87
CA ALA A 15 -8.09 15.22 2.54
C ALA A 15 -9.17 14.12 2.50
N PRO A 16 -9.26 13.36 1.39
CA PRO A 16 -10.27 12.30 1.29
C PRO A 16 -10.18 11.44 2.55
N PRO A 17 -11.32 11.01 3.13
CA PRO A 17 -11.31 10.20 4.33
C PRO A 17 -10.33 9.07 4.09
N VAL A 18 -9.36 8.91 4.99
CA VAL A 18 -8.35 7.85 4.95
C VAL A 18 -9.09 6.57 4.60
N ALA A 19 -8.97 6.14 3.33
CA ALA A 19 -9.54 4.88 2.89
C ALA A 19 -9.06 3.82 3.89
N ALA A 20 -9.97 2.97 4.37
CA ALA A 20 -9.63 1.96 5.37
C ALA A 20 -8.36 1.26 4.89
N ILE A 21 -7.29 1.26 5.71
CA ILE A 21 -5.93 0.84 5.33
C ILE A 21 -5.88 -0.51 4.59
N GLY A 22 -6.85 -1.40 4.83
CA GLY A 22 -7.03 -2.65 4.09
C GLY A 22 -7.40 -2.44 2.61
N ALA A 23 -8.25 -1.49 2.26
CA ALA A 23 -8.56 -1.15 0.87
C ALA A 23 -7.36 -0.55 0.14
N GLN A 24 -6.55 0.28 0.81
CA GLN A 24 -5.30 0.78 0.23
C GLN A 24 -4.32 -0.36 -0.01
N TRP A 25 -4.19 -1.28 0.95
CA TRP A 25 -3.40 -2.50 0.77
C TRP A 25 -3.89 -3.36 -0.39
N ALA A 26 -5.21 -3.57 -0.52
CA ALA A 26 -5.82 -4.30 -1.63
C ALA A 26 -5.46 -3.66 -2.98
N ALA A 27 -5.64 -2.34 -3.10
CA ALA A 27 -5.34 -1.60 -4.31
C ALA A 27 -3.85 -1.68 -4.69
N LEU A 28 -2.94 -1.58 -3.73
CA LEU A 28 -1.50 -1.77 -3.97
C LEU A 28 -1.19 -3.18 -4.48
N CYS A 29 -1.85 -4.17 -3.90
CA CYS A 29 -1.74 -5.57 -4.32
C CYS A 29 -2.23 -5.81 -5.75
N GLU A 30 -3.37 -5.21 -6.12
CA GLU A 30 -3.89 -5.27 -7.49
C GLU A 30 -2.95 -4.59 -8.49
N ALA A 31 -2.46 -3.39 -8.15
CA ALA A 31 -1.47 -2.68 -8.94
C ALA A 31 -0.18 -3.52 -9.12
N ALA A 32 0.28 -4.19 -8.06
CA ALA A 32 1.44 -5.07 -8.11
C ALA A 32 1.23 -6.28 -9.00
N ASN A 33 0.03 -6.85 -9.05
CA ASN A 33 -0.29 -7.95 -9.96
C ASN A 33 -0.25 -7.52 -11.44
N VAL A 34 -0.60 -6.26 -11.75
CA VAL A 34 -0.39 -5.69 -13.09
C VAL A 34 1.10 -5.65 -13.43
N VAL A 35 1.94 -5.18 -12.50
CA VAL A 35 3.40 -5.14 -12.69
C VAL A 35 3.97 -6.55 -12.85
N ALA A 36 3.55 -7.52 -12.03
CA ALA A 36 3.97 -8.91 -12.14
C ALA A 36 3.63 -9.50 -13.52
N ALA A 37 2.42 -9.25 -14.02
CA ALA A 37 2.00 -9.69 -15.34
C ALA A 37 2.86 -9.09 -16.46
N LEU A 38 3.18 -7.79 -16.37
CA LEU A 38 4.07 -7.11 -17.32
C LEU A 38 5.52 -7.63 -17.25
N ALA A 39 5.97 -8.09 -16.07
CA ALA A 39 7.28 -8.68 -15.86
C ALA A 39 7.37 -10.17 -16.23
N GLY A 40 6.24 -10.83 -16.53
CA GLY A 40 6.19 -12.28 -16.69
C GLY A 40 6.41 -13.05 -15.38
N ALA A 41 6.17 -12.42 -14.23
CA ALA A 41 6.30 -12.99 -12.90
C ALA A 41 4.97 -13.55 -12.37
N GLU A 42 5.05 -14.38 -11.33
CA GLU A 42 3.88 -14.90 -10.63
C GLU A 42 3.23 -13.80 -9.76
N ALA A 43 1.89 -13.80 -9.70
CA ALA A 43 1.12 -12.84 -8.91
C ALA A 43 1.42 -12.90 -7.40
N VAL A 44 1.24 -11.77 -6.71
CA VAL A 44 1.44 -11.70 -5.25
C VAL A 44 0.42 -12.58 -4.54
N SER A 45 0.88 -13.56 -3.76
CA SER A 45 0.02 -14.35 -2.88
C SER A 45 -0.42 -13.55 -1.63
N GLY A 46 -1.67 -13.76 -1.19
CA GLY A 46 -2.23 -13.19 0.04
C GLY A 46 -2.81 -11.76 -0.08
N CYS A 47 -3.09 -11.31 -1.30
CA CYS A 47 -3.73 -10.01 -1.56
C CYS A 47 -5.24 -9.99 -1.26
N ASP A 48 -5.87 -11.16 -1.16
CA ASP A 48 -7.23 -11.38 -0.70
C ASP A 48 -7.40 -11.14 0.82
N GLN A 49 -6.30 -11.11 1.58
CA GLN A 49 -6.31 -10.99 3.05
C GLN A 49 -6.28 -9.54 3.55
N SER A 50 -6.92 -8.62 2.82
CA SER A 50 -6.93 -7.19 3.15
C SER A 50 -7.57 -6.88 4.51
N ASP A 51 -8.60 -7.64 4.89
CA ASP A 51 -9.21 -7.55 6.23
C ASP A 51 -8.25 -7.97 7.35
N ARG A 52 -7.46 -9.02 7.09
CA ARG A 52 -6.42 -9.51 8.02
C ARG A 52 -5.34 -8.46 8.23
N PHE A 53 -4.86 -7.85 7.14
CA PHE A 53 -3.89 -6.76 7.21
C PHE A 53 -4.42 -5.62 8.07
N ALA A 54 -5.65 -5.17 7.80
CA ALA A 54 -6.27 -4.08 8.56
C ALA A 54 -6.46 -4.45 10.04
N ALA A 55 -6.82 -5.70 10.36
CA ALA A 55 -6.95 -6.16 11.73
C ALA A 55 -5.60 -6.21 12.47
N LEU A 56 -4.54 -6.69 11.83
CA LEU A 56 -3.19 -6.71 12.41
C LEU A 56 -2.62 -5.30 12.58
N HIS A 57 -2.84 -4.41 11.61
CA HIS A 57 -2.45 -3.00 11.68
C HIS A 57 -3.09 -2.32 12.90
N ARG A 58 -4.41 -2.45 13.09
CA ARG A 58 -5.11 -1.85 14.26
C ARG A 58 -4.55 -2.30 15.61
N ARG A 59 -4.02 -3.52 15.68
CA ARG A 59 -3.43 -4.10 16.90
C ARG A 59 -1.99 -3.64 17.16
N GLY A 60 -1.30 -3.09 16.16
CA GLY A 60 0.08 -2.63 16.30
C GLY A 60 0.20 -1.37 17.15
N GLU A 61 1.41 -1.11 17.67
CA GLU A 61 1.73 0.13 18.38
C GLU A 61 1.55 1.38 17.49
N ALA A 62 1.25 2.53 18.08
CA ALA A 62 0.93 3.75 17.32
C ALA A 62 2.00 4.14 16.29
N TRP A 63 3.28 4.05 16.64
CA TRP A 63 4.37 4.37 15.71
C TRP A 63 4.46 3.37 14.55
N ARG A 64 4.17 2.08 14.78
CA ARG A 64 4.14 1.05 13.73
C ARG A 64 3.01 1.31 12.75
N ARG A 65 1.84 1.71 13.26
CA ARG A 65 0.67 2.07 12.44
C ARG A 65 0.96 3.26 11.53
N VAL A 66 1.49 4.35 12.10
CA VAL A 66 1.87 5.54 11.32
C VAL A 66 2.95 5.21 10.29
N ARG A 67 3.93 4.37 10.64
CA ARG A 67 4.97 3.95 9.69
C ARG A 67 4.42 3.08 8.57
N ALA A 68 3.47 2.20 8.87
CA ALA A 68 2.81 1.37 7.86
C ALA A 68 1.92 2.20 6.92
N GLU A 69 1.18 3.17 7.46
CA GLU A 69 0.37 4.10 6.66
C GLU A 69 1.24 4.92 5.69
N ARG A 70 2.36 5.46 6.17
CA ARG A 70 3.32 6.18 5.33
C ARG A 70 3.92 5.27 4.27
N GLY A 71 4.36 4.07 4.66
CA GLY A 71 4.92 3.11 3.70
C GLY A 71 3.92 2.70 2.62
N ILE A 72 2.63 2.56 2.94
CA ILE A 72 1.57 2.33 1.94
C ILE A 72 1.46 3.53 0.98
N ALA A 73 1.49 4.76 1.50
CA ALA A 73 1.46 5.95 0.65
C ALA A 73 2.70 6.06 -0.25
N ASP A 74 3.88 5.76 0.29
CA ASP A 74 5.16 5.79 -0.44
C ASP A 74 5.17 4.75 -1.58
N ILE A 75 4.70 3.53 -1.32
CA ILE A 75 4.56 2.51 -2.37
C ILE A 75 3.56 2.97 -3.44
N GLY A 76 2.43 3.55 -3.05
CA GLY A 76 1.45 4.08 -4.01
C GLY A 76 2.07 5.15 -4.92
N ALA A 77 2.82 6.08 -4.33
CA ALA A 77 3.50 7.16 -5.06
C ALA A 77 4.59 6.66 -6.03
N MET A 78 5.16 5.48 -5.79
CA MET A 78 6.08 4.81 -6.72
C MET A 78 5.33 4.03 -7.81
N MET A 79 4.30 3.28 -7.41
CA MET A 79 3.57 2.35 -8.27
C MET A 79 2.79 3.04 -9.38
N GLU A 80 2.07 4.11 -9.06
CA GLU A 80 1.23 4.83 -10.04
C GLU A 80 2.03 5.37 -11.23
N PRO A 81 3.09 6.18 -11.05
CA PRO A 81 3.90 6.65 -12.18
C PRO A 81 4.71 5.51 -12.83
N GLY A 82 5.15 4.51 -12.05
CA GLY A 82 5.86 3.34 -12.58
C GLY A 82 5.01 2.54 -13.58
N ILE A 83 3.77 2.21 -13.20
CA ILE A 83 2.82 1.53 -14.08
C ILE A 83 2.50 2.38 -15.31
N ALA A 84 2.24 3.68 -15.12
CA ALA A 84 1.97 4.58 -16.25
C ALA A 84 3.12 4.60 -17.27
N ALA A 85 4.38 4.61 -16.80
CA ALA A 85 5.56 4.54 -17.65
C ALA A 85 5.65 3.20 -18.39
N LEU A 86 5.41 2.07 -17.71
CA LEU A 86 5.43 0.73 -18.34
C LEU A 86 4.37 0.61 -19.44
N LEU A 87 3.16 1.10 -19.19
CA LEU A 87 2.09 1.12 -20.18
C LEU A 87 2.45 2.00 -21.38
N ALA A 88 3.08 3.17 -21.16
CA ALA A 88 3.53 4.05 -22.23
C ALA A 88 4.66 3.43 -23.08
N ILE A 89 5.57 2.67 -22.46
CA ILE A 89 6.63 1.90 -23.16
C ILE A 89 5.99 0.79 -24.01
N SER A 90 5.09 0.01 -23.41
CA SER A 90 4.36 -1.07 -24.10
C SER A 90 3.54 -0.56 -25.29
N ALA A 91 2.87 0.59 -25.14
CA ALA A 91 2.11 1.24 -26.21
C ALA A 91 2.99 1.68 -27.41
N ARG A 92 4.30 1.84 -27.21
CA ARG A 92 5.28 2.13 -28.28
C ARG A 92 5.85 0.86 -28.91
N GLY A 93 5.38 -0.32 -28.52
CA GLY A 93 5.87 -1.62 -28.99
C GLY A 93 7.22 -2.02 -28.41
N VAL A 94 7.66 -1.35 -27.35
CA VAL A 94 8.90 -1.71 -26.63
C VAL A 94 8.54 -2.66 -25.50
N ASP A 95 9.33 -3.71 -25.31
CA ASP A 95 9.15 -4.68 -24.23
C ASP A 95 9.31 -4.02 -22.85
N PRO A 96 8.27 -3.96 -22.01
CA PRO A 96 8.35 -3.36 -20.68
C PRO A 96 8.94 -4.32 -19.64
N ALA A 97 9.12 -5.62 -19.94
CA ALA A 97 9.42 -6.65 -18.95
C ALA A 97 10.65 -6.37 -18.07
N PRO A 98 11.79 -5.87 -18.59
CA PRO A 98 12.95 -5.58 -17.74
C PRO A 98 12.67 -4.48 -16.70
N ALA A 99 11.97 -3.42 -17.09
CA ALA A 99 11.61 -2.32 -16.20
C ALA A 99 10.50 -2.74 -15.22
N ALA A 100 9.56 -3.57 -15.67
CA ALA A 100 8.53 -4.15 -14.82
C ALA A 100 9.13 -5.06 -13.75
N GLY A 101 10.16 -5.85 -14.09
CA GLY A 101 10.89 -6.68 -13.13
C GLY A 101 11.57 -5.86 -12.03
N ALA A 102 12.21 -4.75 -12.37
CA ALA A 102 12.81 -3.87 -11.36
C ALA A 102 11.76 -3.25 -10.41
N LEU A 103 10.63 -2.78 -10.96
CA LEU A 103 9.54 -2.23 -10.14
C LEU A 103 8.88 -3.31 -9.26
N TRP A 104 8.79 -4.54 -9.78
CA TRP A 104 8.29 -5.69 -9.05
C TRP A 104 9.17 -6.04 -7.84
N ASP A 105 10.48 -6.09 -8.01
CA ASP A 105 11.43 -6.37 -6.94
C ASP A 105 11.38 -5.28 -5.84
N GLU A 106 11.31 -4.01 -6.25
CA GLU A 106 11.11 -2.87 -5.34
C GLU A 106 9.81 -3.01 -4.53
N PHE A 107 8.71 -3.36 -5.20
CA PHE A 107 7.44 -3.61 -4.53
C PHE A 107 7.54 -4.76 -3.51
N LEU A 108 8.15 -5.90 -3.89
CA LEU A 108 8.30 -7.04 -2.98
C LEU A 108 9.12 -6.69 -1.74
N ALA A 109 10.21 -5.93 -1.91
CA ALA A 109 11.04 -5.46 -0.80
C ALA A 109 10.25 -4.52 0.13
N ALA A 110 9.54 -3.54 -0.43
CA ALA A 110 8.72 -2.60 0.34
C ALA A 110 7.56 -3.31 1.06
N ARG A 111 6.91 -4.27 0.39
CA ARG A 111 5.86 -5.12 0.95
C ARG A 111 6.36 -5.92 2.14
N ALA A 112 7.54 -6.55 2.02
CA ALA A 112 8.15 -7.29 3.12
C ALA A 112 8.43 -6.39 4.32
N ALA A 113 8.94 -5.18 4.08
CA ALA A 113 9.17 -4.19 5.14
C ALA A 113 7.87 -3.76 5.84
N LEU A 114 6.77 -3.59 5.10
CA LEU A 114 5.45 -3.30 5.68
C LEU A 114 4.92 -4.45 6.53
N LEU A 115 5.01 -5.69 6.05
CA LEU A 115 4.55 -6.86 6.79
C LEU A 115 5.34 -7.06 8.09
N ALA A 116 6.64 -6.71 8.11
CA ALA A 116 7.47 -6.75 9.32
C ALA A 116 7.03 -5.74 10.42
N LEU A 117 6.25 -4.71 10.06
CA LEU A 117 5.68 -3.78 11.03
C LEU A 117 4.47 -4.36 11.76
N LEU A 118 3.78 -5.33 11.15
CA LEU A 118 2.61 -5.96 11.74
C LEU A 118 3.01 -6.81 12.97
N PRO A 119 2.16 -6.86 14.00
CA PRO A 119 2.40 -7.77 15.12
C PRO A 119 2.38 -9.23 14.63
N PRO A 120 3.16 -10.13 15.26
CA PRO A 120 3.12 -11.53 14.93
C PRO A 120 1.70 -12.05 15.13
N GLU A 121 1.31 -12.95 14.24
CA GLU A 121 0.07 -13.68 14.42
C GLU A 121 0.20 -14.47 15.70
N ARG A 122 -0.77 -14.34 16.61
CA ARG A 122 -0.80 -15.25 17.75
C ARG A 122 -1.02 -16.64 17.16
N ARG A 123 0.05 -17.42 17.07
CA ARG A 123 -0.02 -18.86 16.93
C ARG A 123 -0.88 -19.30 18.11
N SER A 124 -2.10 -19.77 17.84
CA SER A 124 -2.95 -20.35 18.86
C SER A 124 -2.09 -21.37 19.58
N ALA A 125 -1.70 -21.07 20.82
CA ALA A 125 -0.88 -21.95 21.62
C ALA A 125 -1.58 -23.30 21.62
N GLU A 126 -0.85 -24.29 21.12
CA GLU A 126 -1.29 -25.65 20.99
C GLU A 126 -1.74 -26.13 22.37
N HIS A 127 -2.87 -26.82 22.36
CA HIS A 127 -3.40 -27.54 23.50
C HIS A 127 -2.35 -28.58 23.94
N GLY A 128 -1.74 -28.34 25.10
CA GLY A 128 -1.04 -29.35 25.87
C GLY A 128 -1.67 -29.41 27.25
N SER A 129 -2.72 -30.23 27.39
CA SER A 129 -3.19 -30.70 28.69
C SER A 129 -2.10 -31.56 29.32
N ASP A 130 -1.71 -31.25 30.55
CA ASP A 130 -1.27 -32.24 31.55
C ASP A 130 -2.48 -32.59 32.44
#